data_AF-A0A1F8M176-F1
#
_entry.id   AF-A0A1F8M176-F1
#
_cell.length_a   1.000
_cell.length_b   1.000
_cell.length_c   1.000
_cell.angle_alpha   90.00
_cell.angle_beta   90.00
_cell.angle_gamma   90.00
#
_symmetry.space_group_name_H-M   'P 1'
#
loop_
_entity.id
_entity.type
_entity.pdbx_description
1 polymer ?
#
loop_
_entity_poly.entity_id
_entity_poly.type
_entity_poly.pdbx_seq_one_letter_code
_entity_poly.pdbx_strand_id
1 'polypeptide(L)'
;NAAGNNADAPYRGVFGAIPDNVEIKDISQLTNAQEQVENLLYSMPGMIQGWQLNPDEALVIVTKTPPECVYFSYCGFIFYKYYEKDQQRKWVWTSYNDPLNNLTIKTAGTPNGTKGNPFNQDTIIIVTADRGIDQRIRSAAVAAGYPESIINTYVIPSSMVKLGTGPEFDTVVFGQRMALFVDEKAGQEYVNAVSAALRVIPKSQVELDPFPAPELRVRGTGKTEVDLQPALDELRKAILAKYSNLSANELETDLWLPESYEAVQTETYVAGESRDTVYLRSDTLTLGDDPDEFVIVYGVNHAATGKATYANCNFYGEAGWNGVVGIYSTEYAGSAGEFLPGNPLAKYLYVCKFARNCGSEKNCVAVPTGPKAHGVGLDEPAFIGFRAYMEPATKVGPAYAELLYDRVIKFSSR
;
A
#
# COMPACT_ATOMS: atom_id res chain seq x y z
N ASN A 1 -9.94 -1.10 -11.90
CA ASN A 1 -9.25 -0.22 -10.93
C ASN A 1 -10.05 -0.14 -9.63
N ALA A 2 -9.71 -0.99 -8.65
CA ALA A 2 -10.26 -0.83 -7.30
C ALA A 2 -9.72 0.47 -6.68
N ALA A 3 -10.51 1.10 -5.81
CA ALA A 3 -10.27 2.42 -5.19
C ALA A 3 -8.89 2.51 -4.48
N GLY A 4 -7.85 2.82 -5.24
CA GLY A 4 -6.52 3.08 -4.73
C GLY A 4 -6.42 4.49 -4.17
N ASN A 5 -5.86 4.62 -2.97
CA ASN A 5 -5.58 5.93 -2.37
C ASN A 5 -4.19 6.47 -2.73
N ASN A 6 -3.44 5.82 -3.63
CA ASN A 6 -2.13 6.31 -4.07
C ASN A 6 -2.15 6.49 -5.57
N ALA A 7 -1.67 7.64 -6.05
CA ALA A 7 -1.62 7.94 -7.47
C ALA A 7 -0.82 6.86 -8.20
N ASP A 8 -1.30 6.43 -9.37
CA ASP A 8 -0.64 5.53 -10.31
C ASP A 8 -0.16 4.17 -9.75
N ALA A 9 -0.47 3.86 -8.49
CA ALA A 9 -0.16 2.57 -7.89
C ALA A 9 -1.29 1.61 -8.27
N PRO A 10 -0.99 0.55 -9.03
CA PRO A 10 -1.98 -0.46 -9.32
C PRO A 10 -2.34 -1.20 -8.04
N TYR A 11 -3.61 -1.11 -7.66
CA TYR A 11 -4.21 -1.99 -6.68
C TYR A 11 -4.97 -3.05 -7.45
N ARG A 12 -4.55 -4.31 -7.31
CA ARG A 12 -5.47 -5.40 -7.61
C ARG A 12 -6.41 -5.48 -6.42
N GLY A 13 -7.70 -5.39 -6.73
CA GLY A 13 -8.76 -5.22 -5.75
C GLY A 13 -8.63 -6.20 -4.60
N VAL A 14 -9.10 -5.76 -3.43
CA VAL A 14 -9.40 -6.64 -2.32
C VAL A 14 -10.09 -7.87 -2.89
N PHE A 15 -9.50 -9.04 -2.65
CA PHE A 15 -10.19 -10.29 -2.88
C PHE A 15 -11.48 -10.15 -2.06
N GLY A 16 -12.60 -9.94 -2.73
CA GLY A 16 -13.90 -9.71 -2.13
C GLY A 16 -14.71 -10.98 -2.23
N ALA A 17 -15.71 -11.14 -1.36
CA ALA A 17 -16.57 -12.31 -1.41
C ALA A 17 -17.24 -12.45 -2.78
N ILE A 18 -17.23 -13.68 -3.31
CA ILE A 18 -18.22 -14.11 -4.29
C ILE A 18 -19.56 -14.12 -3.52
N PRO A 19 -20.62 -13.45 -4.00
CA PRO A 19 -21.90 -13.47 -3.30
C PRO A 19 -22.41 -14.90 -3.07
N ASP A 20 -23.01 -15.16 -1.90
CA ASP A 20 -23.45 -16.51 -1.49
C ASP A 20 -24.47 -17.17 -2.44
N ASN A 21 -25.09 -16.40 -3.34
CA ASN A 21 -26.01 -16.91 -4.37
C ASN A 21 -25.31 -17.48 -5.61
N VAL A 22 -23.96 -17.45 -5.68
CA VAL A 22 -23.18 -18.04 -6.77
C VAL A 22 -22.61 -19.39 -6.33
N GLU A 23 -23.34 -20.46 -6.64
CA GLU A 23 -22.96 -21.84 -6.32
C GLU A 23 -21.95 -22.39 -7.35
N ILE A 24 -20.66 -22.49 -6.99
CA ILE A 24 -19.61 -23.05 -7.85
C ILE A 24 -19.50 -24.56 -7.63
N LYS A 25 -19.93 -25.35 -8.62
CA LYS A 25 -19.98 -26.82 -8.56
C LYS A 25 -18.78 -27.50 -9.24
N ASP A 26 -18.06 -26.77 -10.08
CA ASP A 26 -16.88 -27.24 -10.82
C ASP A 26 -15.89 -26.09 -11.04
N ILE A 27 -14.59 -26.38 -11.03
CA ILE A 27 -13.51 -25.39 -11.21
C ILE A 27 -13.53 -24.72 -12.60
N SER A 28 -14.09 -25.38 -13.61
CA SER A 28 -14.31 -24.82 -14.96
C SER A 28 -15.43 -23.77 -15.02
N GLN A 29 -16.28 -23.68 -13.98
CA GLN A 29 -17.31 -22.66 -13.85
C GLN A 29 -16.78 -21.32 -13.31
N LEU A 30 -15.52 -21.29 -12.83
CA LEU A 30 -14.87 -20.06 -12.38
C LEU A 30 -14.87 -19.01 -13.48
N THR A 31 -14.73 -19.40 -14.76
CA THR A 31 -14.70 -18.50 -15.92
C THR A 31 -16.05 -17.81 -16.19
N ASN A 32 -17.19 -18.45 -15.90
CA ASN A 32 -18.52 -17.87 -16.07
C ASN A 32 -18.99 -17.09 -14.82
N ALA A 33 -18.57 -17.52 -13.62
CA ALA A 33 -18.69 -16.71 -12.41
C ALA A 33 -17.81 -15.43 -12.51
N GLN A 34 -16.70 -15.50 -13.26
CA GLN A 34 -15.81 -14.39 -13.58
C GLN A 34 -16.56 -13.24 -14.25
N GLU A 35 -17.38 -13.53 -15.27
CA GLU A 35 -18.14 -12.53 -16.00
C GLU A 35 -19.23 -11.87 -15.13
N GLN A 36 -19.79 -12.62 -14.17
CA GLN A 36 -20.77 -12.11 -13.21
C GLN A 36 -20.12 -11.28 -12.09
N VAL A 37 -18.95 -11.69 -11.58
CA VAL A 37 -18.15 -10.96 -10.58
C VAL A 37 -17.53 -9.69 -11.17
N GLU A 38 -17.07 -9.73 -12.42
CA GLU A 38 -16.63 -8.55 -13.18
C GLU A 38 -17.78 -7.55 -13.31
N ASN A 39 -18.98 -8.00 -13.70
CA ASN A 39 -20.14 -7.11 -13.77
C ASN A 39 -20.55 -6.55 -12.39
N LEU A 40 -20.38 -7.29 -11.28
CA LEU A 40 -20.72 -6.81 -9.94
C LEU A 40 -19.70 -5.81 -9.37
N LEU A 41 -18.41 -6.07 -9.56
CA LEU A 41 -17.31 -5.22 -9.08
C LEU A 41 -17.17 -3.93 -9.91
N TYR A 42 -17.52 -3.96 -11.20
CA TYR A 42 -17.51 -2.77 -12.06
C TYR A 42 -18.81 -1.95 -12.00
N SER A 43 -19.94 -2.54 -11.59
CA SER A 43 -21.22 -1.80 -11.49
C SER A 43 -21.47 -1.12 -10.15
N MET A 44 -20.65 -1.37 -9.13
CA MET A 44 -20.68 -0.65 -7.85
C MET A 44 -19.35 0.05 -7.57
N PRO A 45 -19.20 1.34 -7.92
CA PRO A 45 -18.07 2.13 -7.47
C PRO A 45 -18.05 2.16 -5.93
N GLY A 46 -17.00 1.60 -5.32
CA GLY A 46 -16.67 1.88 -3.91
C GLY A 46 -17.19 0.94 -2.83
N MET A 47 -17.62 -0.29 -3.12
CA MET A 47 -17.83 -1.29 -2.06
C MET A 47 -16.87 -2.48 -2.19
N ILE A 48 -15.77 -2.40 -1.45
CA ILE A 48 -15.02 -3.60 -1.06
C ILE A 48 -15.93 -4.42 -0.14
N GLN A 49 -16.47 -5.54 -0.62
CA GLN A 49 -17.16 -6.51 0.24
C GLN A 49 -16.13 -7.49 0.83
N GLY A 50 -15.72 -7.26 2.08
CA GLY A 50 -14.87 -8.17 2.82
C GLY A 50 -15.60 -9.42 3.33
N TRP A 51 -14.89 -10.30 4.03
CA TRP A 51 -15.45 -11.50 4.62
C TRP A 51 -15.65 -11.39 6.12
N GLN A 52 -16.71 -12.02 6.58
CA GLN A 52 -16.84 -12.50 7.95
C GLN A 52 -16.54 -14.00 7.91
N LEU A 53 -15.54 -14.42 8.68
CA LEU A 53 -15.05 -15.80 8.70
C LEU A 53 -15.28 -16.38 10.09
N ASN A 54 -15.78 -17.62 10.18
CA ASN A 54 -15.74 -18.36 11.44
C ASN A 54 -14.28 -18.75 11.78
N PRO A 55 -13.94 -18.99 13.06
CA PRO A 55 -12.58 -19.36 13.47
C PRO A 55 -12.00 -20.59 12.75
N ASP A 56 -12.86 -21.51 12.29
CA ASP A 56 -12.52 -22.74 11.58
C ASP A 56 -12.59 -22.60 10.04
N GLU A 57 -12.76 -21.39 9.53
CA GLU A 57 -12.76 -21.11 8.09
C GLU A 57 -11.41 -20.58 7.60
N ALA A 58 -11.23 -20.64 6.28
CA ALA A 58 -10.06 -20.08 5.63
C ALA A 58 -10.41 -19.45 4.28
N LEU A 59 -9.54 -18.55 3.83
CA LEU A 59 -9.46 -18.13 2.44
C LEU A 59 -8.21 -18.72 1.82
N VAL A 60 -8.32 -19.31 0.64
CA VAL A 60 -7.19 -19.89 -0.08
C VAL A 60 -7.05 -19.20 -1.42
N ILE A 61 -5.89 -18.58 -1.64
CA ILE A 61 -5.54 -17.95 -2.91
C ILE A 61 -4.53 -18.86 -3.60
N VAL A 62 -4.91 -19.42 -4.75
CA VAL A 62 -4.01 -20.15 -5.65
C VAL A 62 -3.81 -19.26 -6.87
N THR A 63 -2.61 -18.70 -7.02
CA THR A 63 -2.37 -17.67 -8.03
C THR A 63 -0.92 -17.66 -8.53
N LYS A 64 -0.70 -16.86 -9.55
CA LYS A 64 0.64 -16.47 -10.01
C LYS A 64 0.95 -15.06 -9.50
N THR A 65 2.15 -14.86 -8.97
CA THR A 65 2.66 -13.55 -8.56
C THR A 65 2.81 -12.61 -9.77
N PRO A 66 2.87 -11.28 -9.56
CA PRO A 66 2.87 -10.32 -10.65
C PRO A 66 4.08 -10.46 -11.58
N PRO A 67 4.01 -9.91 -12.80
CA PRO A 67 5.20 -9.68 -13.60
C PRO A 67 6.18 -8.78 -12.85
N GLU A 68 7.43 -8.77 -13.34
CA GLU A 68 8.52 -8.07 -12.67
C GLU A 68 8.16 -6.60 -12.41
N CYS A 69 8.31 -6.21 -11.14
CA CYS A 69 8.05 -4.86 -10.64
C CYS A 69 8.97 -4.57 -9.47
N VAL A 70 9.06 -3.31 -9.06
CA VAL A 70 9.96 -2.91 -7.95
C VAL A 70 9.49 -3.51 -6.62
N TYR A 71 8.17 -3.65 -6.43
CA TYR A 71 7.60 -4.17 -5.20
C TYR A 71 6.21 -4.74 -5.43
N PHE A 72 5.91 -5.84 -4.72
CA PHE A 72 4.54 -6.26 -4.48
C PHE A 72 4.39 -6.84 -3.08
N SER A 73 3.16 -6.84 -2.56
CA SER A 73 2.81 -7.57 -1.35
C SER A 73 1.36 -8.01 -1.32
N TYR A 74 1.09 -9.02 -0.50
CA TYR A 74 -0.25 -9.43 -0.09
C TYR A 74 -0.46 -9.09 1.39
N CYS A 75 -1.54 -8.41 1.71
CA CYS A 75 -1.80 -7.89 3.05
C CYS A 75 -3.24 -8.14 3.47
N GLY A 76 -3.43 -8.59 4.69
CA GLY A 76 -4.73 -8.72 5.33
C GLY A 76 -5.05 -7.50 6.17
N PHE A 77 -6.28 -7.00 6.05
CA PHE A 77 -6.78 -5.88 6.83
C PHE A 77 -8.09 -6.22 7.54
N ILE A 78 -8.28 -5.64 8.72
CA ILE A 78 -9.59 -5.48 9.34
C ILE A 78 -10.22 -4.27 8.67
N PHE A 79 -11.28 -4.48 7.90
CA PHE A 79 -11.97 -3.40 7.20
C PHE A 79 -13.00 -2.74 8.13
N TYR A 80 -13.90 -3.53 8.71
CA TYR A 80 -14.79 -3.11 9.78
C TYR A 80 -14.45 -3.85 11.06
N LYS A 81 -14.30 -3.12 12.17
CA LYS A 81 -14.03 -3.69 13.48
C LYS A 81 -15.20 -3.44 14.43
N TYR A 82 -15.68 -4.48 15.10
CA TYR A 82 -16.68 -4.39 16.16
C TYR A 82 -16.01 -3.98 17.48
N TYR A 83 -16.58 -2.97 18.12
CA TYR A 83 -16.15 -2.49 19.42
C TYR A 83 -17.24 -2.76 20.46
N GLU A 84 -16.99 -3.68 21.38
CA GLU A 84 -17.92 -4.10 22.44
C GLU A 84 -18.44 -2.92 23.26
N LYS A 85 -17.56 -1.97 23.59
CA LYS A 85 -17.87 -0.78 24.38
C LYS A 85 -19.02 0.04 23.79
N ASP A 86 -19.02 0.18 22.47
CA ASP A 86 -19.98 1.02 21.75
C ASP A 86 -21.07 0.20 21.06
N GLN A 87 -20.98 -1.14 21.13
CA GLN A 87 -21.87 -2.09 20.47
C GLN A 87 -22.07 -1.85 18.97
N GLN A 88 -21.02 -1.37 18.28
CA GLN A 88 -21.08 -1.03 16.86
C GLN A 88 -19.81 -1.42 16.11
N ARG A 89 -19.95 -1.59 14.79
CA ARG A 89 -18.81 -1.72 13.88
C ARG A 89 -18.35 -0.34 13.42
N LYS A 90 -17.04 -0.10 13.48
CA LYS A 90 -16.40 1.10 12.95
C LYS A 90 -15.53 0.75 11.76
N TRP A 91 -15.46 1.66 10.81
CA TRP A 91 -14.54 1.55 9.68
C TRP A 91 -13.15 1.94 10.14
N VAL A 92 -12.24 0.96 10.23
CA VAL A 92 -10.86 1.19 10.71
C VAL A 92 -9.82 1.00 9.60
N TRP A 93 -10.08 0.05 8.69
CA TRP A 93 -9.20 -0.30 7.57
C TRP A 93 -7.71 -0.34 7.94
N THR A 94 -7.33 -1.36 8.70
CA THR A 94 -6.02 -1.49 9.37
C THR A 94 -5.46 -2.90 9.19
N SER A 95 -4.15 -3.07 8.99
CA SER A 95 -3.54 -4.39 8.80
C SER A 95 -3.51 -5.19 10.11
N TYR A 96 -3.67 -6.52 10.05
CA TYR A 96 -3.57 -7.36 11.25
C TYR A 96 -2.27 -8.16 11.33
N ASN A 97 -1.44 -8.11 10.29
CA ASN A 97 -0.18 -8.84 10.22
C ASN A 97 0.78 -8.15 9.24
N ASP A 98 2.04 -8.54 9.29
CA ASP A 98 3.02 -8.17 8.29
C ASP A 98 2.59 -8.64 6.89
N PRO A 99 2.74 -7.79 5.84
CA PRO A 99 2.48 -8.23 4.48
C PRO A 99 3.43 -9.34 4.01
N LEU A 100 2.93 -10.26 3.18
CA LEU A 100 3.76 -11.17 2.39
C LEU A 100 4.26 -10.41 1.16
N ASN A 101 5.43 -9.80 1.27
CA ASN A 101 6.06 -9.06 0.19
C ASN A 101 6.98 -9.93 -0.67
N ASN A 102 7.43 -9.35 -1.78
CA ASN A 102 8.35 -9.97 -2.73
C ASN A 102 9.66 -10.50 -2.12
N LEU A 103 10.04 -10.10 -0.90
CA LEU A 103 11.23 -10.62 -0.19
C LEU A 103 10.93 -11.74 0.83
N THR A 104 9.65 -12.04 1.08
CA THR A 104 9.20 -12.96 2.14
C THR A 104 8.24 -14.05 1.66
N ILE A 105 7.54 -13.82 0.55
CA ILE A 105 6.61 -14.80 -0.02
C ILE A 105 7.33 -16.03 -0.58
N LYS A 106 6.74 -17.20 -0.30
CA LYS A 106 7.16 -18.49 -0.87
C LYS A 106 6.49 -18.70 -2.23
N THR A 107 7.29 -18.94 -3.25
CA THR A 107 6.82 -19.16 -4.62
C THR A 107 7.62 -20.27 -5.28
N ALA A 108 7.23 -20.71 -6.48
CA ALA A 108 8.01 -21.66 -7.26
C ALA A 108 9.46 -21.20 -7.52
N GLY A 109 9.68 -19.88 -7.63
CA GLY A 109 11.01 -19.28 -7.79
C GLY A 109 11.70 -18.88 -6.48
N THR A 110 11.00 -18.99 -5.34
CA THR A 110 11.51 -18.74 -3.98
C THR A 110 11.03 -19.85 -3.01
N PRO A 111 11.30 -21.14 -3.31
CA PRO A 111 10.77 -22.25 -2.53
C PRO A 111 11.22 -22.14 -1.07
N ASN A 112 10.31 -22.33 -0.12
CA ASN A 112 10.56 -22.15 1.31
C ASN A 112 11.13 -20.77 1.69
N GLY A 113 10.95 -19.75 0.85
CA GLY A 113 11.47 -18.40 1.08
C GLY A 113 12.97 -18.27 0.79
N THR A 114 13.58 -19.22 0.08
CA THR A 114 14.97 -19.08 -0.38
C THR A 114 15.11 -17.91 -1.34
N LYS A 115 16.30 -17.31 -1.39
CA LYS A 115 16.61 -16.25 -2.36
C LYS A 115 16.41 -16.75 -3.79
N GLY A 116 15.68 -15.99 -4.58
CA GLY A 116 15.36 -16.32 -5.97
C GLY A 116 14.46 -15.25 -6.60
N ASN A 117 13.80 -15.59 -7.70
CA ASN A 117 12.90 -14.69 -8.41
C ASN A 117 11.45 -14.92 -7.96
N PRO A 118 10.79 -13.96 -7.28
CA PRO A 118 9.42 -14.12 -6.81
C PRO A 118 8.37 -13.74 -7.86
N PHE A 119 8.74 -13.24 -9.04
CA PHE A 119 7.82 -12.70 -10.05
C PHE A 119 7.40 -13.75 -11.08
N ASN A 120 6.15 -13.66 -11.57
CA ASN A 120 5.53 -14.62 -12.50
C ASN A 120 5.61 -16.09 -12.02
N GLN A 121 5.61 -16.31 -10.71
CA GLN A 121 5.74 -17.62 -10.07
C GLN A 121 4.43 -18.08 -9.45
N ASP A 122 4.19 -19.39 -9.47
CA ASP A 122 3.04 -19.98 -8.79
C ASP A 122 3.23 -19.91 -7.27
N THR A 123 2.13 -19.65 -6.56
CA THR A 123 2.09 -19.58 -5.09
C THR A 123 0.71 -19.95 -4.56
N ILE A 124 0.68 -20.42 -3.31
CA ILE A 124 -0.56 -20.63 -2.55
C ILE A 124 -0.47 -19.84 -1.25
N ILE A 125 -1.53 -19.13 -0.91
CA ILE A 125 -1.65 -18.39 0.36
C ILE A 125 -2.90 -18.89 1.08
N ILE A 126 -2.71 -19.44 2.27
CA ILE A 126 -3.78 -19.87 3.18
C ILE A 126 -3.95 -18.78 4.24
N VAL A 127 -5.09 -18.09 4.22
CA VAL A 127 -5.45 -17.07 5.20
C VAL A 127 -6.42 -17.69 6.20
N THR A 128 -5.98 -17.93 7.43
CA THR A 128 -6.81 -18.60 8.46
C THR A 128 -6.33 -18.26 9.87
N ALA A 129 -7.20 -18.44 10.85
CA ALA A 129 -6.85 -18.34 12.27
C ALA A 129 -6.40 -19.68 12.87
N ASP A 130 -6.71 -20.81 12.22
CA ASP A 130 -6.63 -22.14 12.83
C ASP A 130 -5.54 -23.03 12.19
N ARG A 131 -4.72 -23.64 13.04
CA ARG A 131 -3.59 -24.49 12.62
C ARG A 131 -4.06 -25.82 12.04
N GLY A 132 -5.11 -26.41 12.59
CA GLY A 132 -5.70 -27.65 12.08
C GLY A 132 -6.29 -27.44 10.68
N ILE A 133 -6.93 -26.30 10.45
CA ILE A 133 -7.45 -25.90 9.13
C ILE A 133 -6.30 -25.67 8.14
N ASP A 134 -5.24 -24.93 8.52
CA ASP A 134 -4.05 -24.76 7.66
C ASP A 134 -3.47 -26.10 7.22
N GLN A 135 -3.27 -27.03 8.16
CA GLN A 135 -2.69 -28.35 7.89
C GLN A 135 -3.55 -29.19 6.94
N ARG A 136 -4.87 -29.16 7.10
CA ARG A 136 -5.81 -29.88 6.21
C ARG A 136 -5.77 -29.31 4.80
N ILE A 137 -5.81 -27.98 4.66
CA ILE A 137 -5.75 -27.31 3.36
C ILE A 137 -4.39 -27.56 2.68
N ARG A 138 -3.30 -27.43 3.43
CA ARG A 138 -1.94 -27.73 2.96
C ARG A 138 -1.82 -29.17 2.46
N SER A 139 -2.33 -30.13 3.22
CA SER A 139 -2.34 -31.55 2.83
C SER A 139 -3.14 -31.78 1.55
N ALA A 140 -4.29 -31.12 1.41
CA ALA A 140 -5.11 -31.19 0.20
C ALA A 140 -4.39 -30.57 -1.02
N ALA A 141 -3.71 -29.45 -0.85
CA ALA A 141 -2.91 -28.83 -1.92
C ALA A 141 -1.75 -29.74 -2.36
N VAL A 142 -1.03 -30.36 -1.42
CA VAL A 142 0.04 -31.33 -1.72
C VAL A 142 -0.52 -32.56 -2.44
N ALA A 143 -1.65 -33.10 -1.98
CA ALA A 143 -2.31 -34.23 -2.64
C ALA A 143 -2.79 -33.88 -4.07
N ALA A 144 -3.10 -32.62 -4.35
CA ALA A 144 -3.43 -32.11 -5.68
C ALA A 144 -2.18 -31.86 -6.56
N GLY A 145 -0.97 -32.10 -6.06
CA GLY A 145 0.28 -31.99 -6.80
C GLY A 145 1.04 -30.68 -6.64
N TYR A 146 0.58 -29.76 -5.78
CA TYR A 146 1.33 -28.53 -5.50
C TYR A 146 2.49 -28.81 -4.53
N PRO A 147 3.69 -28.27 -4.79
CA PRO A 147 4.81 -28.43 -3.88
C PRO A 147 4.56 -27.67 -2.57
N GLU A 148 4.77 -28.31 -1.42
CA GLU A 148 4.58 -27.67 -0.11
C GLU A 148 5.42 -26.38 0.05
N SER A 149 6.57 -26.32 -0.63
CA SER A 149 7.52 -25.21 -0.57
C SER A 149 6.99 -23.89 -1.11
N ILE A 150 5.84 -23.85 -1.78
CA ILE A 150 5.21 -22.62 -2.32
C ILE A 150 3.98 -22.20 -1.52
N ILE A 151 3.64 -22.93 -0.45
CA ILE A 151 2.45 -22.71 0.37
C ILE A 151 2.80 -21.80 1.56
N ASN A 152 2.15 -20.64 1.61
CA ASN A 152 2.25 -19.63 2.66
C ASN A 152 1.06 -19.73 3.62
N THR A 153 1.30 -19.45 4.89
CA THR A 153 0.24 -19.24 5.90
C THR A 153 0.22 -17.76 6.24
N TYR A 154 -0.93 -17.12 6.07
CA TYR A 154 -1.20 -15.76 6.50
C TYR A 154 -2.17 -15.81 7.68
N VAL A 155 -1.62 -15.71 8.88
CA VAL A 155 -2.41 -15.89 10.11
C VAL A 155 -3.36 -14.72 10.32
N ILE A 156 -4.62 -15.03 10.63
CA ILE A 156 -5.59 -14.10 11.19
C ILE A 156 -5.52 -14.23 12.73
N PRO A 157 -4.91 -13.28 13.46
CA PRO A 157 -4.78 -13.38 14.90
C PRO A 157 -6.14 -13.18 15.60
N SER A 158 -6.71 -14.24 16.19
CA SER A 158 -8.00 -14.17 16.90
C SER A 158 -8.01 -13.23 18.10
N SER A 159 -6.84 -12.86 18.62
CA SER A 159 -6.70 -11.84 19.67
C SER A 159 -6.92 -10.40 19.17
N MET A 160 -6.81 -10.17 17.86
CA MET A 160 -6.98 -8.85 17.24
C MET A 160 -8.22 -8.78 16.35
N VAL A 161 -8.66 -9.91 15.79
CA VAL A 161 -9.81 -10.02 14.88
C VAL A 161 -10.92 -10.86 15.51
N LYS A 162 -12.11 -10.29 15.67
CA LYS A 162 -13.29 -10.99 16.20
C LYS A 162 -13.98 -11.77 15.08
N LEU A 163 -13.65 -13.05 14.97
CA LEU A 163 -14.15 -13.97 13.94
C LEU A 163 -15.54 -14.54 14.29
N GLY A 164 -16.36 -14.71 13.26
CA GLY A 164 -17.75 -15.16 13.30
C GLY A 164 -18.57 -14.48 12.21
N THR A 165 -19.88 -14.73 12.18
CA THR A 165 -20.83 -14.13 11.22
C THR A 165 -21.95 -13.40 11.97
N GLY A 166 -22.23 -12.15 11.59
CA GLY A 166 -23.23 -11.32 12.28
C GLY A 166 -22.77 -9.88 12.53
N PRO A 167 -23.67 -9.00 13.00
CA PRO A 167 -23.37 -7.59 13.22
C PRO A 167 -22.26 -7.34 14.26
N GLU A 168 -22.00 -8.28 15.15
CA GLU A 168 -21.02 -8.22 16.22
C GLU A 168 -19.61 -8.73 15.86
N PHE A 169 -19.38 -9.09 14.59
CA PHE A 169 -18.10 -9.67 14.13
C PHE A 169 -17.36 -8.77 13.14
N ASP A 170 -16.04 -8.90 13.13
CA ASP A 170 -15.15 -8.11 12.29
C ASP A 170 -15.27 -8.55 10.82
N THR A 171 -15.11 -7.59 9.90
CA THR A 171 -14.99 -7.86 8.47
C THR A 171 -13.54 -7.74 8.07
N VAL A 172 -12.98 -8.78 7.47
CA VAL A 172 -11.61 -8.81 6.97
C VAL A 172 -11.57 -8.69 5.45
N VAL A 173 -10.47 -8.16 4.96
CA VAL A 173 -10.16 -8.07 3.53
C VAL A 173 -8.74 -8.55 3.32
N PHE A 174 -8.47 -9.14 2.16
CA PHE A 174 -7.12 -9.49 1.75
C PHE A 174 -6.86 -8.77 0.43
N GLY A 175 -5.75 -8.04 0.33
CA GLY A 175 -5.45 -7.20 -0.82
C GLY A 175 -4.04 -7.43 -1.34
N GLN A 176 -3.82 -7.08 -2.61
CA GLN A 176 -2.51 -7.11 -3.24
C GLN A 176 -2.10 -5.70 -3.67
N ARG A 177 -0.89 -5.28 -3.29
CA ARG A 177 -0.26 -4.04 -3.75
C ARG A 177 0.86 -4.36 -4.71
N MET A 178 1.00 -3.58 -5.77
CA MET A 178 2.14 -3.61 -6.70
C MET A 178 2.61 -2.19 -6.96
N ALA A 179 3.88 -2.03 -7.32
CA ALA A 179 4.45 -0.73 -7.70
C ALA A 179 5.50 -0.89 -8.80
N LEU A 180 5.44 -0.01 -9.79
CA LEU A 180 6.46 0.18 -10.83
C LEU A 180 6.78 -1.11 -11.59
N PHE A 181 5.87 -1.52 -12.47
CA PHE A 181 6.10 -2.66 -13.36
C PHE A 181 7.23 -2.35 -14.35
N VAL A 182 8.08 -3.34 -14.62
CA VAL A 182 9.11 -3.23 -15.66
C VAL A 182 8.48 -3.22 -17.05
N ASP A 183 7.45 -4.05 -17.25
CA ASP A 183 6.58 -4.02 -18.43
C ASP A 183 5.19 -3.54 -17.99
N GLU A 184 4.89 -2.28 -18.28
CA GLU A 184 3.61 -1.64 -17.93
C GLU A 184 2.41 -2.35 -18.55
N LYS A 185 2.55 -2.86 -19.78
CA LYS A 185 1.46 -3.55 -20.47
C LYS A 185 1.16 -4.89 -19.79
N ALA A 186 2.19 -5.69 -19.53
CA ALA A 186 2.04 -6.95 -18.80
C ALA A 186 1.51 -6.71 -17.38
N GLY A 187 1.96 -5.63 -16.72
CA GLY A 187 1.45 -5.18 -15.43
C GLY A 187 -0.04 -4.86 -15.47
N GLN A 188 -0.49 -4.11 -16.47
CA GLN A 188 -1.90 -3.74 -16.63
C GLN A 188 -2.77 -4.96 -16.95
N GLU A 189 -2.29 -5.89 -17.77
CA GLU A 189 -2.94 -7.18 -18.03
C GLU A 189 -3.08 -7.99 -16.73
N TYR A 190 -2.02 -8.06 -15.92
CA TYR A 190 -2.04 -8.74 -14.62
C TYR A 190 -3.04 -8.11 -13.64
N VAL A 191 -3.08 -6.78 -13.55
CA VAL A 191 -3.98 -6.05 -12.65
C VAL A 191 -5.45 -6.22 -13.05
N ASN A 192 -5.72 -6.29 -14.35
CA ASN A 192 -7.07 -6.51 -14.88
C ASN A 192 -7.53 -7.96 -14.79
N ALA A 193 -6.60 -8.91 -14.63
CA ALA A 193 -6.96 -10.31 -14.44
C ALA A 193 -7.63 -10.53 -13.07
N VAL A 194 -8.65 -11.38 -13.03
CA VAL A 194 -9.27 -11.85 -11.79
C VAL A 194 -8.42 -12.96 -11.16
N SER A 195 -8.27 -12.95 -9.84
CA SER A 195 -7.74 -14.09 -9.08
C SER A 195 -8.81 -14.55 -8.11
N ALA A 196 -9.21 -15.81 -8.21
CA ALA A 196 -10.19 -16.39 -7.32
C ALA A 196 -9.58 -16.59 -5.93
N ALA A 197 -10.35 -16.23 -4.89
CA ALA A 197 -10.12 -16.65 -3.52
C ALA A 197 -11.18 -17.70 -3.17
N LEU A 198 -10.74 -18.86 -2.68
CA LEU A 198 -11.61 -19.95 -2.28
C LEU A 198 -11.92 -19.81 -0.79
N ARG A 199 -13.18 -19.64 -0.41
CA ARG A 199 -13.61 -19.78 0.98
C ARG A 199 -13.74 -21.26 1.31
N VAL A 200 -12.98 -21.72 2.29
CA VAL A 200 -12.99 -23.11 2.75
C VAL A 200 -13.74 -23.17 4.07
N ILE A 201 -14.80 -23.98 4.08
CA ILE A 201 -15.68 -24.19 5.24
C ILE A 201 -15.66 -25.69 5.58
N PRO A 202 -15.37 -26.08 6.82
CA PRO A 202 -15.48 -27.47 7.26
C PRO A 202 -16.91 -28.01 7.11
N LYS A 203 -17.05 -29.25 6.63
CA LYS A 203 -18.37 -29.92 6.52
C LYS A 203 -18.96 -30.33 7.86
N SER A 204 -18.13 -30.38 8.89
CA SER A 204 -18.47 -30.78 10.25
C SER A 204 -17.67 -29.93 11.21
N GLN A 205 -18.20 -29.74 12.41
CA GLN A 205 -17.50 -29.04 13.49
C GLN A 205 -16.11 -29.65 13.71
N VAL A 206 -15.12 -28.77 13.85
CA VAL A 206 -13.75 -29.13 14.21
C VAL A 206 -13.44 -28.59 15.61
N GLU A 207 -12.52 -29.25 16.30
CA GLU A 207 -11.89 -28.68 17.49
C GLU A 207 -10.95 -27.55 17.04
N LEU A 208 -11.09 -26.38 17.66
CA LEU A 208 -10.30 -25.20 17.31
C LEU A 208 -8.88 -25.30 17.92
N ASP A 209 -7.88 -25.05 17.09
CA ASP A 209 -6.45 -24.89 17.44
C ASP A 209 -5.94 -23.57 16.85
N PRO A 210 -6.29 -22.43 17.46
CA PRO A 210 -5.93 -21.12 16.92
C PRO A 210 -4.42 -20.87 16.97
N PHE A 211 -3.88 -20.25 15.92
CA PHE A 211 -2.52 -19.71 15.96
C PHE A 211 -2.41 -18.59 17.00
N PRO A 212 -1.26 -18.46 17.69
CA PRO A 212 -0.97 -17.23 18.43
C PRO A 212 -0.83 -16.05 17.47
N ALA A 213 -0.88 -14.83 18.01
CA ALA A 213 -0.52 -13.65 17.23
C ALA A 213 0.92 -13.80 16.67
N PRO A 214 1.13 -13.56 15.35
CA PRO A 214 2.46 -13.66 14.76
C PRO A 214 3.44 -12.66 15.35
N GLU A 215 4.69 -13.05 15.48
CA GLU A 215 5.77 -12.12 15.77
C GLU A 215 5.94 -11.15 14.59
N LEU A 216 5.92 -9.86 14.88
CA LEU A 216 6.14 -8.81 13.89
C LEU A 216 7.63 -8.70 13.54
N ARG A 217 7.96 -8.50 12.27
CA ARG A 217 9.33 -8.16 11.84
C ARG A 217 9.76 -6.86 12.50
N VAL A 218 11.01 -6.85 12.97
CA VAL A 218 11.66 -5.67 13.55
C VAL A 218 11.70 -4.56 12.50
N ARG A 219 11.23 -3.38 12.88
CA ARG A 219 11.23 -2.19 12.04
C ARG A 219 12.51 -1.39 12.27
N GLY A 220 13.12 -0.90 11.19
CA GLY A 220 14.34 -0.11 11.27
C GLY A 220 15.61 -0.93 11.56
N THR A 221 16.75 -0.28 11.36
CA THR A 221 18.08 -0.87 11.52
C THR A 221 18.96 -0.16 12.55
N GLY A 222 18.45 0.90 13.18
CA GLY A 222 19.19 1.84 14.01
C GLY A 222 20.08 2.82 13.22
N LYS A 223 20.16 2.69 11.89
CA LYS A 223 20.89 3.62 11.02
C LYS A 223 19.94 4.74 10.62
N THR A 224 20.33 6.00 10.68
CA THR A 224 19.44 7.12 10.36
C THR A 224 19.95 7.91 9.15
N GLU A 225 19.08 8.72 8.56
CA GLU A 225 19.43 9.65 7.49
C GLU A 225 19.87 11.02 8.00
N VAL A 226 19.99 11.20 9.32
CA VAL A 226 20.22 12.51 9.97
C VAL A 226 21.50 13.20 9.50
N ASP A 227 22.51 12.45 9.06
CA ASP A 227 23.75 13.01 8.52
C ASP A 227 23.55 13.76 7.19
N LEU A 228 22.40 13.56 6.52
CA LEU A 228 22.02 14.32 5.32
C LEU A 228 21.36 15.67 5.65
N GLN A 229 21.05 15.95 6.93
CA GLN A 229 20.37 17.16 7.36
C GLN A 229 21.05 18.46 6.89
N PRO A 230 22.39 18.62 7.00
CA PRO A 230 23.06 19.83 6.52
C PRO A 230 22.87 20.06 5.01
N ALA A 231 22.94 19.00 4.20
CA ALA A 231 22.75 19.11 2.75
C ALA A 231 21.28 19.41 2.39
N LEU A 232 20.32 18.86 3.16
CA LEU A 232 18.91 19.18 3.02
C LEU A 232 18.61 20.65 3.36
N ASP A 233 19.29 21.22 4.35
CA ASP A 233 19.15 22.64 4.70
C ASP A 233 19.81 23.57 3.67
N GLU A 234 20.93 23.16 3.06
CA GLU A 234 21.49 23.85 1.90
C GLU A 234 20.51 23.83 0.72
N LEU A 235 19.87 22.67 0.45
CA LEU A 235 18.88 22.52 -0.62
C LEU A 235 17.69 23.48 -0.41
N ARG A 236 17.15 23.53 0.81
CA ARG A 236 16.09 24.48 1.19
C ARG A 236 16.47 25.93 0.86
N LYS A 237 17.66 26.37 1.27
CA LYS A 237 18.15 27.74 1.03
C LYS A 237 18.27 28.03 -0.47
N ALA A 238 18.78 27.07 -1.25
CA ALA A 238 18.90 27.20 -2.69
C ALA A 238 17.53 27.32 -3.40
N ILE A 239 16.54 26.53 -2.97
CA ILE A 239 15.16 26.60 -3.48
C ILE A 239 14.55 27.98 -3.20
N LEU A 240 14.63 28.48 -1.97
CA LEU A 240 14.11 29.80 -1.59
C LEU A 240 14.82 30.94 -2.35
N ALA A 241 16.13 30.82 -2.59
CA ALA A 241 16.88 31.79 -3.38
C ALA A 241 16.43 31.82 -4.85
N LYS A 242 16.21 30.63 -5.45
CA LYS A 242 15.75 30.48 -6.85
C LYS A 242 14.40 31.17 -7.08
N TYR A 243 13.49 31.08 -6.12
CA TYR A 243 12.14 31.65 -6.20
C TYR A 243 11.97 32.89 -5.31
N SER A 244 13.05 33.64 -5.09
CA SER A 244 13.08 34.79 -4.16
C SER A 244 12.12 35.92 -4.51
N ASN A 245 11.64 36.00 -5.76
CA ASN A 245 10.64 36.97 -6.22
C ASN A 245 9.19 36.62 -5.82
N LEU A 246 8.94 35.41 -5.34
CA LEU A 246 7.61 34.94 -4.93
C LEU A 246 7.41 35.04 -3.42
N SER A 247 6.19 34.79 -2.95
CA SER A 247 5.89 34.48 -1.55
C SER A 247 6.12 32.98 -1.33
N ALA A 248 6.71 32.61 -0.19
CA ALA A 248 6.98 31.21 0.16
C ALA A 248 6.27 30.87 1.47
N ASN A 249 5.44 29.83 1.44
CA ASN A 249 4.81 29.25 2.62
C ASN A 249 5.35 27.82 2.81
N GLU A 250 6.15 27.63 3.86
CA GLU A 250 6.70 26.33 4.20
C GLU A 250 5.70 25.56 5.07
N LEU A 251 5.41 24.34 4.67
CA LEU A 251 4.42 23.48 5.30
C LEU A 251 5.12 22.41 6.12
N GLU A 252 4.64 22.18 7.34
CA GLU A 252 5.18 21.12 8.19
C GLU A 252 4.81 19.75 7.62
N THR A 253 5.64 18.74 7.88
CA THR A 253 5.40 17.35 7.50
C THR A 253 5.45 16.47 8.73
N ASP A 254 4.39 15.69 8.94
CA ASP A 254 4.19 14.87 10.12
C ASP A 254 3.77 13.44 9.75
N LEU A 255 3.79 12.56 10.75
CA LEU A 255 3.26 11.21 10.62
C LEU A 255 1.75 11.28 10.31
N TRP A 256 1.35 10.74 9.16
CA TRP A 256 -0.04 10.76 8.72
C TRP A 256 -0.86 9.65 9.36
N LEU A 257 -0.39 8.41 9.22
CA LEU A 257 -1.12 7.21 9.64
C LEU A 257 -0.33 6.50 10.74
N PRO A 258 -0.87 6.34 11.96
CA PRO A 258 -0.24 5.51 12.98
C PRO A 258 -0.22 4.04 12.54
N GLU A 259 0.68 3.24 13.13
CA GLU A 259 0.79 1.82 12.79
C GLU A 259 -0.50 1.07 13.14
N SER A 260 -0.84 0.07 12.33
CA SER A 260 -2.11 -0.65 12.41
C SER A 260 -2.48 -1.21 13.79
N TYR A 261 -1.49 -1.68 14.55
CA TYR A 261 -1.69 -2.21 15.91
C TYR A 261 -2.07 -1.12 16.91
N GLU A 262 -1.53 0.08 16.75
CA GLU A 262 -1.95 1.26 17.51
C GLU A 262 -3.37 1.67 17.09
N ALA A 263 -3.62 1.77 15.78
CA ALA A 263 -4.90 2.18 15.21
C ALA A 263 -6.09 1.31 15.68
N VAL A 264 -5.88 0.00 15.85
CA VAL A 264 -6.90 -0.90 16.42
C VAL A 264 -7.22 -0.56 17.88
N GLN A 265 -6.23 -0.18 18.67
CA GLN A 265 -6.40 0.14 20.09
C GLN A 265 -7.02 1.51 20.30
N THR A 266 -6.71 2.46 19.41
CA THR A 266 -7.22 3.83 19.45
C THR A 266 -8.48 4.02 18.61
N GLU A 267 -9.01 2.94 18.04
CA GLU A 267 -10.21 2.93 17.18
C GLU A 267 -10.12 3.89 15.98
N THR A 268 -8.90 4.08 15.47
CA THR A 268 -8.56 5.08 14.44
C THR A 268 -8.67 4.48 13.05
N TYR A 269 -9.28 5.24 12.14
CA TYR A 269 -9.27 4.90 10.71
C TYR A 269 -7.92 5.24 10.08
N VAL A 270 -7.28 4.25 9.46
CA VAL A 270 -5.93 4.39 8.87
C VAL A 270 -5.84 3.98 7.40
N ALA A 271 -6.95 4.03 6.66
CA ALA A 271 -6.97 3.98 5.19
C ALA A 271 -6.10 2.88 4.52
N GLY A 272 -6.03 1.69 5.12
CA GLY A 272 -5.24 0.58 4.62
C GLY A 272 -3.75 0.71 4.87
N GLU A 273 -3.36 1.28 6.02
CA GLU A 273 -1.99 1.23 6.53
C GLU A 273 -1.47 -0.21 6.53
N SER A 274 -0.26 -0.39 6.02
CA SER A 274 0.44 -1.66 6.05
C SER A 274 1.86 -1.44 6.54
N ARG A 275 2.35 -2.34 7.40
CA ARG A 275 3.68 -2.22 8.03
C ARG A 275 4.86 -2.13 7.06
N ASP A 276 4.68 -2.51 5.79
CA ASP A 276 5.67 -2.33 4.74
C ASP A 276 5.93 -0.86 4.38
N THR A 277 5.29 0.13 5.03
CA THR A 277 5.34 1.54 4.60
C THR A 277 5.28 2.53 5.75
N VAL A 278 6.06 3.61 5.66
CA VAL A 278 5.84 4.83 6.48
C VAL A 278 4.96 5.79 5.71
N TYR A 279 3.97 6.39 6.36
CA TYR A 279 3.04 7.35 5.76
C TYR A 279 3.22 8.71 6.41
N LEU A 280 3.74 9.68 5.66
CA LEU A 280 3.84 11.08 6.11
C LEU A 280 2.91 11.95 5.27
N ARG A 281 2.54 13.11 5.80
CA ARG A 281 1.80 14.13 5.05
C ARG A 281 2.26 15.53 5.41
N SER A 282 2.14 16.45 4.48
CA SER A 282 2.25 17.87 4.77
C SER A 282 1.00 18.41 5.46
N ASP A 283 1.12 19.63 5.99
CA ASP A 283 -0.02 20.51 6.23
C ASP A 283 -0.90 20.65 4.98
N THR A 284 -2.17 20.98 5.21
CA THR A 284 -3.14 21.22 4.15
C THR A 284 -2.80 22.50 3.37
N LEU A 285 -2.98 22.44 2.06
CA LEU A 285 -2.77 23.52 1.10
C LEU A 285 -3.92 23.58 0.09
N THR A 286 -3.93 24.64 -0.73
CA THR A 286 -4.68 24.70 -1.99
C THR A 286 -3.70 24.94 -3.14
N LEU A 287 -4.12 24.68 -4.38
CA LEU A 287 -3.31 24.94 -5.57
C LEU A 287 -4.18 25.58 -6.66
N GLY A 288 -4.10 26.90 -6.77
CA GLY A 288 -4.69 27.70 -7.85
C GLY A 288 -4.05 27.46 -9.21
N ASP A 289 -4.49 28.20 -10.21
CA ASP A 289 -4.04 28.11 -11.61
C ASP A 289 -3.14 29.28 -12.06
N ASP A 290 -2.78 30.19 -11.14
CA ASP A 290 -1.74 31.20 -11.37
C ASP A 290 -0.41 30.50 -11.74
N PRO A 291 0.26 30.86 -12.85
CA PRO A 291 1.57 30.33 -13.21
C PRO A 291 2.65 30.48 -12.13
N ASP A 292 2.52 31.47 -11.26
CA ASP A 292 3.41 31.72 -10.12
C ASP A 292 2.99 30.95 -8.84
N GLU A 293 1.89 30.19 -8.91
CA GLU A 293 1.43 29.29 -7.85
C GLU A 293 1.80 27.82 -8.13
N PHE A 294 2.69 27.28 -7.30
CA PHE A 294 3.14 25.90 -7.39
C PHE A 294 3.68 25.42 -6.04
N VAL A 295 3.85 24.11 -5.91
CA VAL A 295 4.40 23.48 -4.71
C VAL A 295 5.74 22.85 -5.06
N ILE A 296 6.80 23.22 -4.35
CA ILE A 296 8.08 22.51 -4.38
C ILE A 296 8.10 21.51 -3.23
N VAL A 297 8.44 20.27 -3.56
CA VAL A 297 8.64 19.17 -2.63
C VAL A 297 10.08 18.72 -2.73
N TYR A 298 10.74 18.53 -1.59
CA TYR A 298 12.15 18.16 -1.55
C TYR A 298 12.45 17.35 -0.29
N GLY A 299 13.45 16.48 -0.38
CA GLY A 299 13.74 15.55 0.71
C GLY A 299 14.89 14.62 0.39
N VAL A 300 15.01 13.56 1.19
CA VAL A 300 15.94 12.47 0.94
C VAL A 300 15.28 11.46 0.00
N ASN A 301 15.99 11.02 -1.03
CA ASN A 301 15.60 9.84 -1.78
C ASN A 301 15.89 8.60 -0.93
N HIS A 302 14.91 8.18 -0.13
CA HIS A 302 15.02 7.03 0.78
C HIS A 302 15.40 5.73 0.07
N ALA A 303 15.14 5.61 -1.24
CA ALA A 303 15.62 4.48 -2.03
C ALA A 303 17.13 4.55 -2.30
N ALA A 304 17.66 5.75 -2.58
CA ALA A 304 19.09 5.97 -2.81
C ALA A 304 19.94 5.78 -1.54
N THR A 305 19.37 5.99 -0.36
CA THR A 305 20.02 5.71 0.95
C THR A 305 19.91 4.24 1.35
N GLY A 306 19.08 3.45 0.66
CA GLY A 306 18.77 2.06 1.00
C GLY A 306 17.77 1.90 2.16
N LYS A 307 17.13 2.99 2.59
CA LYS A 307 16.07 2.97 3.61
C LYS A 307 14.74 2.45 3.11
N ALA A 308 14.51 2.54 1.82
CA ALA A 308 13.34 1.98 1.16
C ALA A 308 13.74 1.27 -0.12
N THR A 309 12.91 0.36 -0.59
CA THR A 309 13.03 -0.23 -1.92
C THR A 309 12.57 0.76 -2.98
N TYR A 310 11.52 1.53 -2.66
CA TYR A 310 11.12 2.72 -3.40
C TYR A 310 10.41 3.70 -2.47
N ALA A 311 10.33 4.95 -2.89
CA ALA A 311 9.52 5.97 -2.25
C ALA A 311 8.67 6.72 -3.28
N ASN A 312 7.63 7.40 -2.82
CA ASN A 312 6.88 8.33 -3.65
C ASN A 312 6.40 9.54 -2.83
N CYS A 313 6.09 10.61 -3.56
CA CYS A 313 5.34 11.75 -3.05
C CYS A 313 4.20 12.03 -4.03
N ASN A 314 2.99 12.19 -3.50
CA ASN A 314 1.79 12.34 -4.32
C ASN A 314 0.97 13.53 -3.84
N PHE A 315 0.26 14.16 -4.77
CA PHE A 315 -0.71 15.20 -4.47
C PHE A 315 -2.06 14.57 -4.13
N TYR A 316 -2.60 14.89 -2.97
CA TYR A 316 -3.82 14.32 -2.43
C TYR A 316 -4.94 15.34 -2.34
N GLY A 317 -6.16 14.92 -2.67
CA GLY A 317 -7.36 15.64 -2.23
C GLY A 317 -7.67 15.32 -0.76
N GLU A 318 -7.93 16.35 0.05
CA GLU A 318 -8.19 16.18 1.49
C GLU A 318 -9.49 15.40 1.77
N ALA A 319 -10.55 15.70 1.02
CA ALA A 319 -11.88 15.14 1.30
C ALA A 319 -11.96 13.62 1.12
N GLY A 320 -11.20 13.07 0.17
CA GLY A 320 -11.22 11.66 -0.18
C GLY A 320 -9.97 10.88 0.22
N TRP A 321 -8.93 11.55 0.72
CA TRP A 321 -7.58 11.00 0.86
C TRP A 321 -7.12 10.25 -0.40
N ASN A 322 -7.43 10.82 -1.56
CA ASN A 322 -7.14 10.25 -2.86
C ASN A 322 -5.91 10.92 -3.47
N GLY A 323 -4.85 10.14 -3.67
CA GLY A 323 -3.69 10.58 -4.46
C GLY A 323 -4.08 10.66 -5.93
N VAL A 324 -4.07 11.87 -6.51
CA VAL A 324 -4.52 12.10 -7.89
C VAL A 324 -3.38 12.06 -8.90
N VAL A 325 -2.17 12.38 -8.46
CA VAL A 325 -0.95 12.34 -9.27
C VAL A 325 0.26 12.26 -8.33
N GLY A 326 1.37 11.68 -8.77
CA GLY A 326 2.58 11.60 -7.98
C GLY A 326 3.84 11.41 -8.81
N ILE A 327 4.96 11.27 -8.11
CA ILE A 327 6.28 10.98 -8.68
C ILE A 327 7.01 10.00 -7.76
N TYR A 328 7.78 9.10 -8.37
CA TYR A 328 8.44 7.99 -7.67
C TYR A 328 9.95 8.19 -7.55
N SER A 329 10.56 7.48 -6.61
CA SER A 329 12.00 7.55 -6.33
C SER A 329 12.90 7.19 -7.51
N THR A 330 12.37 6.47 -8.51
CA THR A 330 13.03 6.18 -9.78
C THR A 330 13.22 7.43 -10.65
N GLU A 331 12.41 8.47 -10.42
CA GLU A 331 12.41 9.72 -11.18
C GLU A 331 13.12 10.86 -10.42
N TYR A 332 13.43 10.66 -9.13
CA TYR A 332 14.11 11.65 -8.29
C TYR A 332 15.57 11.93 -8.70
N ALA A 333 16.20 10.97 -9.37
CA ALA A 333 17.65 10.98 -9.57
C ALA A 333 18.14 12.23 -10.32
N GLY A 334 19.06 12.96 -9.70
CA GLY A 334 19.69 14.17 -10.26
C GLY A 334 18.85 15.45 -10.12
N SER A 335 17.65 15.38 -9.58
CA SER A 335 16.74 16.53 -9.46
C SER A 335 17.24 17.64 -8.54
N ALA A 336 17.95 17.31 -7.46
CA ALA A 336 18.57 18.29 -6.56
C ALA A 336 19.86 18.92 -7.13
N GLY A 337 20.41 18.37 -8.23
CA GLY A 337 21.72 18.77 -8.74
C GLY A 337 21.80 20.21 -9.23
N GLU A 338 20.70 20.75 -9.77
CA GLU A 338 20.66 22.16 -10.21
C GLU A 338 20.70 23.15 -9.04
N PHE A 339 20.24 22.74 -7.87
CA PHE A 339 20.21 23.55 -6.64
C PHE A 339 21.51 23.44 -5.85
N LEU A 340 22.20 22.30 -5.96
CA LEU A 340 23.42 21.99 -5.22
C LEU A 340 24.57 21.57 -6.16
N PRO A 341 25.03 22.47 -7.05
CA PRO A 341 26.08 22.15 -8.02
C PRO A 341 27.38 21.75 -7.31
N GLY A 342 27.89 20.56 -7.63
CA GLY A 342 29.14 20.03 -7.07
C GLY A 342 29.03 19.44 -5.66
N ASN A 343 27.87 19.50 -5.01
CA ASN A 343 27.68 18.84 -3.71
C ASN A 343 27.55 17.31 -3.90
N PRO A 344 28.46 16.49 -3.33
CA PRO A 344 28.44 15.04 -3.53
C PRO A 344 27.24 14.34 -2.90
N LEU A 345 26.52 15.00 -1.97
CA LEU A 345 25.32 14.50 -1.32
C LEU A 345 24.04 14.76 -2.12
N ALA A 346 24.08 15.63 -3.15
CA ALA A 346 22.91 15.93 -3.98
C ALA A 346 22.30 14.69 -4.64
N LYS A 347 23.08 13.62 -4.85
CA LYS A 347 22.60 12.32 -5.37
C LYS A 347 21.64 11.58 -4.44
N TYR A 348 21.64 11.92 -3.14
CA TYR A 348 20.73 11.35 -2.14
C TYR A 348 19.52 12.24 -1.89
N LEU A 349 19.48 13.44 -2.48
CA LEU A 349 18.40 14.40 -2.30
C LEU A 349 17.57 14.50 -3.58
N TYR A 350 16.35 14.99 -3.45
CA TYR A 350 15.50 15.24 -4.59
C TYR A 350 14.73 16.56 -4.47
N VAL A 351 14.30 17.07 -5.62
CA VAL A 351 13.36 18.19 -5.75
C VAL A 351 12.35 17.84 -6.84
N CYS A 352 11.06 17.99 -6.56
CA CYS A 352 10.02 17.95 -7.57
C CYS A 352 9.05 19.11 -7.38
N LYS A 353 8.36 19.47 -8.45
CA LYS A 353 7.37 20.55 -8.48
C LYS A 353 5.99 19.97 -8.78
N PHE A 354 4.98 20.41 -8.07
CA PHE A 354 3.58 20.20 -8.42
C PHE A 354 2.98 21.53 -8.87
N ALA A 355 2.39 21.57 -10.07
CA ALA A 355 1.77 22.77 -10.64
C ALA A 355 0.57 22.39 -11.50
N ARG A 356 -0.27 23.36 -11.88
CA ARG A 356 -1.36 23.11 -12.85
C ARG A 356 -0.86 22.95 -14.29
N ASN A 357 0.30 23.54 -14.60
CA ASN A 357 0.95 23.41 -15.88
C ASN A 357 2.47 23.30 -15.70
N CYS A 358 3.05 22.24 -16.23
CA CYS A 358 4.48 21.98 -16.14
C CYS A 358 5.28 22.40 -17.38
N GLY A 359 4.60 22.74 -18.49
CA GLY A 359 5.26 23.04 -19.75
C GLY A 359 6.24 21.93 -20.15
N SER A 360 7.54 22.23 -20.15
CA SER A 360 8.63 21.28 -20.46
C SER A 360 9.54 20.97 -19.26
N GLU A 361 9.14 21.36 -18.05
CA GLU A 361 9.93 21.15 -16.84
C GLU A 361 9.97 19.67 -16.44
N LYS A 362 11.17 19.09 -16.42
CA LYS A 362 11.39 17.64 -16.33
C LYS A 362 10.86 17.00 -15.02
N ASN A 363 11.01 17.69 -13.88
CA ASN A 363 10.63 17.18 -12.56
C ASN A 363 9.37 17.87 -12.03
N CYS A 364 8.52 18.32 -12.95
CA CYS A 364 7.24 18.92 -12.64
C CYS A 364 6.11 17.92 -12.94
N VAL A 365 5.21 17.77 -11.98
CA VAL A 365 4.04 16.92 -12.01
C VAL A 365 2.80 17.80 -12.15
N ALA A 366 2.05 17.61 -13.23
CA ALA A 366 0.84 18.39 -13.49
C ALA A 366 -0.33 17.87 -12.65
N VAL A 367 -0.91 18.73 -11.80
CA VAL A 367 -2.03 18.35 -10.91
C VAL A 367 -3.37 18.54 -11.62
N PRO A 368 -4.11 17.45 -11.91
CA PRO A 368 -5.38 17.55 -12.62
C PRO A 368 -6.49 18.19 -11.76
N THR A 369 -7.44 18.86 -12.41
CA THR A 369 -8.67 19.43 -11.81
C THR A 369 -9.91 18.58 -12.09
N GLY A 370 -9.73 17.35 -12.60
CA GLY A 370 -10.82 16.45 -12.96
C GLY A 370 -11.75 16.11 -11.77
N PRO A 371 -13.00 15.70 -12.04
CA PRO A 371 -13.99 15.48 -10.98
C PRO A 371 -13.63 14.28 -10.08
N LYS A 372 -14.01 14.38 -8.80
CA LYS A 372 -13.92 13.31 -7.79
C LYS A 372 -12.48 12.78 -7.63
N ALA A 373 -12.25 11.50 -7.96
CA ALA A 373 -10.97 10.83 -7.79
C ALA A 373 -9.93 11.18 -8.87
N HIS A 374 -10.31 11.96 -9.89
CA HIS A 374 -9.49 12.26 -11.06
C HIS A 374 -8.81 13.63 -11.02
N GLY A 375 -8.90 14.34 -9.89
CA GLY A 375 -8.27 15.64 -9.71
C GLY A 375 -8.66 16.30 -8.39
N VAL A 376 -8.09 17.48 -8.19
CA VAL A 376 -8.38 18.35 -7.04
C VAL A 376 -8.68 19.74 -7.60
N GLY A 377 -9.83 20.30 -7.23
CA GLY A 377 -10.24 21.64 -7.63
C GLY A 377 -9.26 22.73 -7.17
N LEU A 378 -9.37 23.93 -7.75
CA LEU A 378 -8.41 25.02 -7.50
C LEU A 378 -8.43 25.49 -6.03
N ASP A 379 -9.64 25.58 -5.46
CA ASP A 379 -9.87 25.99 -4.08
C ASP A 379 -10.09 24.80 -3.13
N GLU A 380 -9.96 23.57 -3.62
CA GLU A 380 -10.17 22.39 -2.80
C GLU A 380 -8.96 22.13 -1.89
N PRO A 381 -9.18 21.85 -0.60
CA PRO A 381 -8.11 21.46 0.30
C PRO A 381 -7.39 20.20 -0.19
N ALA A 382 -6.07 20.24 -0.10
CA ALA A 382 -5.15 19.23 -0.58
C ALA A 382 -3.96 19.06 0.38
N PHE A 383 -3.15 18.04 0.18
CA PHE A 383 -1.87 17.88 0.86
C PHE A 383 -0.89 17.06 0.02
N ILE A 384 0.39 17.06 0.39
CA ILE A 384 1.37 16.14 -0.20
C ILE A 384 1.51 14.95 0.74
N GLY A 385 1.30 13.73 0.21
CA GLY A 385 1.48 12.49 0.95
C GLY A 385 2.74 11.77 0.51
N PHE A 386 3.53 11.32 1.48
CA PHE A 386 4.82 10.66 1.27
C PHE A 386 4.76 9.22 1.73
N ARG A 387 5.39 8.33 0.97
CA ARG A 387 5.48 6.92 1.33
C ARG A 387 6.86 6.34 1.05
N ALA A 388 7.45 5.70 2.05
CA ALA A 388 8.69 4.96 1.93
C ALA A 388 8.41 3.46 2.14
N TYR A 389 8.57 2.66 1.09
CA TYR A 389 8.17 1.25 1.05
C TYR A 389 9.36 0.32 1.24
N MET A 390 9.22 -0.59 2.21
CA MET A 390 10.05 -1.77 2.47
C MET A 390 11.56 -1.48 2.53
N GLU A 391 12.11 -1.37 3.73
CA GLU A 391 13.55 -1.37 3.96
C GLU A 391 14.12 -2.78 3.65
N PRO A 392 15.01 -2.93 2.66
CA PRO A 392 15.47 -4.26 2.22
C PRO A 392 16.12 -5.11 3.33
N ALA A 393 16.75 -4.45 4.31
CA ALA A 393 17.47 -5.11 5.40
C ALA A 393 16.54 -5.81 6.40
N THR A 394 15.36 -5.23 6.65
CA THR A 394 14.37 -5.74 7.62
C THR A 394 13.18 -6.40 6.94
N LYS A 395 13.03 -6.20 5.62
CA LYS A 395 11.94 -6.69 4.77
C LYS A 395 10.57 -6.16 5.19
N VAL A 396 10.51 -5.09 5.97
CA VAL A 396 9.31 -4.35 6.38
C VAL A 396 9.57 -2.87 6.17
N GLY A 397 8.59 -1.97 6.34
CA GLY A 397 8.82 -0.54 6.12
C GLY A 397 9.90 0.01 7.06
N PRO A 398 10.63 1.06 6.67
CA PRO A 398 11.62 1.69 7.56
C PRO A 398 10.97 2.21 8.84
N ALA A 399 11.75 2.41 9.90
CA ALA A 399 11.26 3.13 11.07
C ALA A 399 11.18 4.63 10.75
N TYR A 400 10.05 5.28 11.02
CA TYR A 400 9.88 6.72 10.73
C TYR A 400 10.93 7.58 11.45
N ALA A 401 11.35 7.20 12.66
CA ALA A 401 12.40 7.88 13.43
C ALA A 401 13.81 7.79 12.80
N GLU A 402 13.99 6.95 11.78
CA GLU A 402 15.27 6.81 11.04
C GLU A 402 15.30 7.62 9.75
N LEU A 403 14.16 8.17 9.32
CA LEU A 403 14.03 8.95 8.09
C LEU A 403 14.17 10.45 8.40
N LEU A 404 14.77 11.19 7.47
CA LEU A 404 14.54 12.63 7.40
C LEU A 404 13.26 12.89 6.63
N TYR A 405 12.29 13.55 7.26
CA TYR A 405 11.01 13.81 6.61
C TYR A 405 11.17 14.74 5.41
N ASP A 406 10.41 14.44 4.37
CA ASP A 406 10.24 15.29 3.21
C ASP A 406 9.68 16.65 3.62
N ARG A 407 9.94 17.67 2.79
CA ARG A 407 9.59 19.06 3.06
C ARG A 407 8.85 19.67 1.90
N VAL A 408 7.94 20.60 2.20
CA VAL A 408 7.05 21.19 1.22
C VAL A 408 7.07 22.71 1.34
N ILE A 409 7.19 23.40 0.20
CA ILE A 409 7.07 24.86 0.10
C ILE A 409 6.04 25.17 -0.97
N LYS A 410 4.96 25.85 -0.58
CA LYS A 410 4.03 26.46 -1.53
C LYS A 410 4.54 27.85 -1.91
N PHE A 411 4.68 28.10 -3.20
CA PHE A 411 4.96 29.42 -3.76
C PHE A 411 3.69 30.05 -4.32
N SER A 412 3.60 31.37 -4.25
CA SER A 412 2.55 32.16 -4.87
C SER A 412 3.05 33.56 -5.25
N SER A 413 2.31 34.24 -6.11
CA SER A 413 2.43 35.69 -6.31
C SER A 413 2.44 36.45 -4.97
N ARG A 414 3.19 37.55 -4.91
CA ARG A 414 3.33 38.41 -3.72
C ARG A 414 2.17 39.38 -3.52
#